data_AF-A0A556BVM6-F1
#
_entry.id   AF-A0A556BVM6-F1
#
_cell.length_a   1.000
_cell.length_b   1.000
_cell.length_c   1.000
_cell.angle_alpha   90.00
_cell.angle_beta   90.00
_cell.angle_gamma   90.00
#
_symmetry.space_group_name_H-M   'P 1'
#
loop_
_entity.id
_entity.type
_entity.pdbx_description
1 polymer ?
#
loop_
_entity_poly.entity_id
_entity_poly.type
_entity_poly.pdbx_seq_one_letter_code
_entity_poly.pdbx_strand_id
1 'polypeptide(L)'
;FNKNGVILRFIKEPMINTNNEQDDIMKQAIQKIILTLLTAFAEKEREEIKTRQAEGIAVAIQRGVKFGRPAIDVPDNWNELYEQWKAKEITAVKFMNEVNMTKATFYRKVKEYEQ
;
A
#
# COMPACT_ATOMS: atom_id res chain seq x y z
N PHE A 1 10.17 -15.37 -19.27
CA PHE A 1 10.12 -15.16 -20.73
C PHE A 1 10.70 -16.35 -21.48
N ASN A 2 12.02 -16.57 -21.48
CA ASN A 2 12.64 -17.68 -22.24
C ASN A 2 12.15 -19.09 -21.83
N LYS A 3 11.91 -19.35 -20.54
CA LYS A 3 11.36 -20.65 -20.07
C LYS A 3 9.97 -20.99 -20.63
N ASN A 4 9.23 -19.98 -21.11
CA ASN A 4 7.88 -20.14 -21.67
C ASN A 4 7.88 -20.01 -23.21
N GLY A 5 9.06 -20.01 -23.86
CA GLY A 5 9.17 -19.86 -25.31
C GLY A 5 8.87 -18.45 -25.84
N VAL A 6 8.81 -17.44 -24.97
CA VAL A 6 8.48 -16.05 -25.36
C VAL A 6 9.75 -15.28 -25.69
N ILE A 7 9.78 -14.67 -26.89
CA ILE A 7 10.87 -13.84 -27.40
C ILE A 7 10.64 -12.37 -27.04
N LEU A 8 11.64 -11.73 -26.46
CA LEU A 8 11.69 -10.29 -26.20
C LEU A 8 12.44 -9.58 -27.33
N ARG A 9 11.85 -8.50 -27.85
CA ARG A 9 12.45 -7.64 -28.86
C ARG A 9 12.45 -6.18 -28.38
N PHE A 10 13.63 -5.64 -28.18
CA PHE A 10 13.92 -4.26 -27.86
C PHE A 10 14.18 -3.49 -29.16
N ILE A 11 13.39 -2.45 -29.41
CA ILE A 11 13.48 -1.64 -30.64
C ILE A 11 14.71 -0.74 -30.61
N LYS A 12 15.02 -0.15 -29.45
CA LYS A 12 16.13 0.79 -29.28
C LYS A 12 17.46 0.09 -29.00
N GLU A 13 17.42 -1.06 -28.33
CA GLU A 13 18.59 -1.87 -28.01
C GLU A 13 18.50 -3.28 -28.62
N PRO A 14 18.54 -3.44 -29.96
CA PRO A 14 18.34 -4.75 -30.59
C PRO A 14 19.34 -5.83 -30.18
N MET A 15 20.50 -5.44 -29.63
CA MET A 15 21.57 -6.37 -29.23
C MET A 15 21.18 -7.28 -28.05
N ILE A 16 20.15 -6.92 -27.28
CA ILE A 16 19.65 -7.70 -26.13
C ILE A 16 18.35 -8.47 -26.45
N ASN A 17 17.97 -8.55 -27.72
CA ASN A 17 16.84 -9.36 -28.17
C ASN A 17 17.07 -10.84 -27.87
N THR A 18 16.01 -11.57 -27.52
CA THR A 18 16.11 -12.99 -27.15
C THR A 18 15.63 -13.92 -28.28
N ASN A 19 16.10 -13.70 -29.51
CA ASN A 19 15.77 -14.51 -30.70
C ASN A 19 16.62 -15.79 -30.77
N ASN A 20 16.08 -16.83 -31.41
CA ASN A 20 16.70 -18.16 -31.55
C ASN A 20 17.29 -18.43 -32.95
N GLU A 21 17.39 -17.41 -33.81
CA GLU A 21 17.88 -17.61 -35.19
C GLU A 21 19.40 -17.58 -35.21
N GLN A 22 20.02 -18.76 -35.24
CA GLN A 22 21.41 -19.03 -35.66
C GLN A 22 22.46 -17.98 -35.25
N ASP A 23 22.35 -17.49 -34.02
CA ASP A 23 23.25 -16.50 -33.44
C ASP A 23 24.35 -17.23 -32.66
N ASP A 24 25.58 -16.90 -33.04
CA ASP A 24 26.86 -17.19 -32.38
C ASP A 24 26.68 -17.41 -30.86
N ILE A 25 27.13 -18.56 -30.33
CA ILE A 25 27.04 -18.93 -28.90
C ILE A 25 27.51 -17.79 -27.99
N MET A 26 28.46 -16.99 -28.47
CA MET A 26 28.97 -15.80 -27.80
C MET A 26 27.90 -14.70 -27.61
N LYS A 27 27.03 -14.45 -28.60
CA LYS A 27 25.95 -13.46 -28.49
C LYS A 27 24.91 -13.88 -27.45
N GLN A 28 24.52 -15.16 -27.44
CA GLN A 28 23.57 -15.67 -26.43
C GLN A 28 24.14 -15.56 -25.01
N ALA A 29 25.45 -15.83 -24.84
CA ALA A 29 26.14 -15.66 -23.56
C ALA A 29 26.12 -14.18 -23.11
N ILE A 30 26.46 -13.25 -24.00
CA ILE A 30 26.46 -11.80 -23.71
C ILE A 30 25.04 -11.33 -23.35
N GLN A 31 24.02 -11.72 -24.11
CA GLN A 31 22.62 -11.37 -23.82
C GLN A 31 22.18 -11.85 -22.43
N LYS A 32 22.50 -13.10 -22.09
CA LYS A 32 22.17 -13.67 -20.78
C LYS A 32 22.86 -12.89 -19.66
N ILE A 33 24.14 -12.55 -19.82
CA ILE A 33 24.89 -11.76 -18.83
C ILE A 33 24.26 -10.37 -18.66
N ILE A 34 23.95 -9.67 -19.75
CA ILE A 34 23.34 -8.34 -19.68
C ILE A 34 21.99 -8.40 -18.98
N LEU A 35 21.13 -9.37 -19.33
CA LEU A 35 19.84 -9.52 -18.67
C LEU A 35 19.99 -9.81 -17.18
N THR A 36 20.95 -10.66 -16.80
CA THR A 36 21.25 -10.95 -15.39
C THR A 36 21.74 -9.70 -14.66
N LEU A 37 22.62 -8.90 -15.27
CA LEU A 37 23.09 -7.65 -14.68
C LEU A 37 21.95 -6.64 -14.51
N LEU A 38 21.09 -6.46 -15.52
CA LEU A 38 19.92 -5.58 -15.44
C LEU A 38 18.96 -6.04 -14.33
N THR A 39 18.78 -7.35 -14.18
CA THR A 39 17.98 -7.91 -13.09
C THR A 39 18.57 -7.57 -11.74
N ALA A 40 19.88 -7.77 -11.56
CA ALA A 40 20.57 -7.46 -10.31
C ALA A 40 20.54 -5.96 -9.98
N PHE A 41 20.69 -5.08 -10.98
CA PHE A 41 20.54 -3.64 -10.79
C PHE A 41 19.12 -3.26 -10.37
N ALA A 42 18.10 -3.82 -11.02
CA ALA A 42 16.70 -3.57 -10.68
C ALA A 42 16.37 -4.04 -9.25
N GLU A 43 16.91 -5.19 -8.83
CA GLU A 43 16.77 -5.68 -7.45
C GLU A 43 17.42 -4.73 -6.45
N LYS A 44 18.66 -4.31 -6.70
CA LYS A 44 19.38 -3.34 -5.86
C LYS A 44 18.64 -2.01 -5.76
N GLU A 45 18.20 -1.44 -6.87
CA GLU A 45 17.46 -0.18 -6.90
C GLU A 45 16.16 -0.28 -6.09
N ARG A 46 15.45 -1.40 -6.21
CA ARG A 46 14.23 -1.66 -5.43
C ARG A 46 14.50 -1.70 -3.94
N GLU A 47 15.60 -2.29 -3.49
CA GLU A 47 16.01 -2.29 -2.09
C GLU A 47 16.32 -0.87 -1.61
N GLU A 48 17.10 -0.11 -2.38
CA GLU A 48 17.43 1.27 -2.05
C GLU A 48 16.20 2.17 -1.93
N ILE A 49 15.23 2.05 -2.84
CA ILE A 49 13.96 2.80 -2.79
C ILE A 49 13.19 2.49 -1.51
N LYS A 50 13.10 1.20 -1.13
CA LYS A 50 12.41 0.79 0.10
C LYS A 50 13.09 1.33 1.35
N THR A 51 14.42 1.26 1.40
CA THR A 51 15.20 1.80 2.52
C THR A 51 14.95 3.30 2.68
N ARG A 52 15.10 4.07 1.60
CA ARG A 52 14.85 5.53 1.63
C ARG A 52 13.40 5.86 1.99
N GLN A 53 12.43 5.07 1.51
CA GLN A 53 11.02 5.24 1.86
C GLN A 53 10.80 5.02 3.36
N ALA A 54 11.39 3.97 3.95
CA ALA A 54 11.28 3.69 5.37
C ALA A 54 11.92 4.79 6.23
N GLU A 55 13.10 5.27 5.84
CA GLU A 55 13.76 6.42 6.47
C GLU A 55 12.88 7.68 6.43
N GLY A 56 12.30 7.98 5.27
CA GLY A 56 11.39 9.11 5.09
C GLY A 56 10.13 9.01 5.97
N ILE A 57 9.52 7.82 6.04
CA ILE A 57 8.38 7.56 6.93
C ILE A 57 8.78 7.74 8.39
N ALA A 58 9.94 7.24 8.81
CA ALA A 58 10.42 7.39 10.19
C ALA A 58 10.59 8.86 10.58
N VAL A 59 11.20 9.67 9.70
CA VAL A 59 11.33 11.13 9.92
C VAL A 59 9.96 11.81 9.97
N ALA A 60 9.02 11.43 9.11
CA ALA A 60 7.67 11.99 9.13
C ALA A 60 6.92 11.65 10.43
N ILE A 61 7.02 10.41 10.91
CA ILE A 61 6.45 9.98 12.20
C ILE A 61 7.06 10.79 13.35
N GLN A 62 8.39 10.97 13.36
CA GLN A 62 9.07 11.80 14.37
C GLN A 62 8.61 13.26 14.36
N ARG A 63 8.25 13.79 13.19
CA ARG A 63 7.65 15.12 13.03
C ARG A 63 6.16 15.17 13.39
N GLY A 64 5.56 14.06 13.81
CA GLY A 64 4.15 13.98 14.21
C GLY A 64 3.16 13.77 13.05
N VAL A 65 3.63 13.44 11.85
CA VAL A 65 2.74 13.12 10.72
C VAL A 65 1.97 11.84 11.04
N LYS A 66 0.64 11.94 11.11
CA LYS A 66 -0.25 10.78 11.26
C LYS A 66 -0.54 10.17 9.89
N PHE A 67 -0.07 8.95 9.69
CA PHE A 67 -0.36 8.16 8.49
C PHE A 67 -1.64 7.35 8.64
N GLY A 68 -2.19 6.90 7.52
CA GLY A 68 -3.39 6.08 7.46
C GLY A 68 -4.66 6.89 7.23
N ARG A 69 -5.80 6.20 7.27
CA ARG A 69 -7.11 6.84 7.08
C ARG A 69 -7.42 7.73 8.28
N PRO A 70 -7.83 9.00 8.08
CA PRO A 70 -8.30 9.85 9.17
C PRO A 70 -9.40 9.16 9.99
N ALA A 71 -9.30 9.28 11.31
CA ALA A 71 -10.37 8.82 12.18
C ALA A 71 -11.62 9.69 11.96
N ILE A 72 -12.80 9.06 12.03
CA ILE A 72 -14.05 9.81 12.10
C ILE A 72 -14.11 10.40 13.51
N ASP A 73 -14.29 11.71 13.63
CA ASP A 73 -14.47 12.35 14.92
C ASP A 73 -15.89 12.14 15.44
N VAL A 74 -16.05 12.24 16.77
CA VAL A 74 -17.39 12.23 17.37
C VAL A 74 -18.07 13.58 17.07
N PRO A 75 -19.33 13.60 16.61
CA PRO A 75 -20.05 14.85 16.39
C PRO A 75 -20.36 15.57 17.71
N ASP A 76 -20.65 16.87 17.64
CA ASP A 76 -20.88 17.71 18.84
C ASP A 76 -22.02 17.21 19.75
N ASN A 77 -23.04 16.59 19.16
CA ASN A 77 -24.19 16.03 19.89
C ASN A 77 -23.92 14.67 20.56
N TRP A 78 -22.70 14.14 20.46
CA TRP A 78 -22.36 12.80 20.97
C TRP A 78 -22.64 12.63 22.45
N ASN A 79 -22.22 13.58 23.28
CA ASN A 79 -22.33 13.46 24.75
C ASN A 79 -23.79 13.42 25.20
N GLU A 80 -24.64 14.29 24.63
CA GLU A 80 -26.07 14.33 24.93
C GLU A 80 -26.76 13.02 24.54
N LEU A 81 -26.51 12.54 23.31
CA LEU A 81 -27.08 11.30 22.82
C LEU A 81 -26.56 10.08 23.59
N TYR A 82 -25.30 10.12 24.06
CA TYR A 82 -24.73 9.07 24.89
C TYR A 82 -25.46 8.97 26.24
N GLU A 83 -25.69 10.08 26.93
CA GLU A 83 -26.44 10.10 28.19
C GLU A 83 -27.88 9.60 28.00
N GLN A 84 -28.59 10.08 26.98
CA GLN A 84 -29.94 9.61 26.64
C GLN A 84 -29.97 8.11 26.34
N TRP A 85 -28.94 7.59 25.64
CA TRP A 85 -28.82 6.17 25.33
C TRP A 85 -28.56 5.34 26.59
N LYS A 86 -27.70 5.79 27.51
CA LYS A 86 -27.43 5.11 28.80
C LYS A 86 -28.64 5.14 29.73
N ALA A 87 -29.43 6.21 29.69
CA ALA A 87 -30.73 6.32 30.35
C ALA A 87 -31.84 5.46 29.70
N LYS A 88 -31.55 4.81 28.55
CA LYS A 88 -32.49 4.01 27.74
C LYS A 88 -33.63 4.81 27.11
N GLU A 89 -33.45 6.13 26.95
CA GLU A 89 -34.43 7.02 26.33
C GLU A 89 -34.42 6.92 24.80
N ILE A 90 -33.26 6.61 24.22
CA ILE A 90 -33.10 6.33 22.78
C ILE A 90 -32.51 4.94 22.54
N THR A 91 -32.77 4.37 21.38
CA THR A 91 -32.13 3.10 20.96
C THR A 91 -30.76 3.36 20.35
N ALA A 92 -29.89 2.34 20.39
CA ALA A 92 -28.60 2.41 19.71
C ALA A 92 -28.75 2.69 18.20
N VAL A 93 -29.80 2.16 17.57
CA VAL A 93 -30.09 2.41 16.14
C VAL A 93 -30.43 3.87 15.89
N LYS A 94 -31.26 4.48 16.75
CA LYS A 94 -31.56 5.92 16.64
C LYS A 94 -30.29 6.75 16.81
N PHE A 95 -29.49 6.49 17.86
CA PHE A 95 -28.22 7.18 18.07
C PHE A 95 -27.30 7.06 16.85
N MET A 96 -27.09 5.86 16.33
CA MET A 96 -26.26 5.63 15.13
C MET A 96 -26.71 6.44 13.91
N ASN A 97 -28.02 6.57 13.69
CA ASN A 97 -28.57 7.36 12.60
C ASN A 97 -28.34 8.86 12.82
N GLU A 98 -28.54 9.36 14.05
CA GLU A 98 -28.32 10.78 14.40
C GLU A 98 -26.85 11.20 14.24
N VAL A 99 -25.90 10.30 14.55
CA VAL A 99 -24.46 10.56 14.36
C VAL A 99 -23.94 10.12 12.98
N ASN A 100 -24.82 9.62 12.11
CA ASN A 100 -24.48 9.11 10.78
C ASN A 100 -23.30 8.11 10.77
N MET A 101 -23.31 7.16 11.71
CA MET A 101 -22.27 6.15 11.84
C MET A 101 -22.78 4.75 11.51
N THR A 102 -21.95 3.98 10.82
CA THR A 102 -22.18 2.54 10.68
C THR A 102 -22.05 1.85 12.04
N LYS A 103 -22.74 0.71 12.21
CA LYS A 103 -22.70 -0.08 13.45
C LYS A 103 -21.28 -0.37 13.96
N ALA A 104 -20.38 -0.74 13.06
CA ALA A 104 -18.98 -1.02 13.41
C ALA A 104 -18.24 0.23 13.90
N THR A 105 -18.46 1.39 13.27
CA THR A 105 -17.84 2.66 13.67
C THR A 105 -18.37 3.12 15.02
N PHE A 106 -19.68 3.03 15.21
CA PHE A 106 -20.36 3.42 16.44
C PHE A 106 -19.85 2.66 17.66
N TYR A 107 -19.87 1.32 17.65
CA TYR A 107 -19.43 0.55 18.82
C TYR A 107 -17.93 0.69 19.10
N ARG A 108 -17.11 0.90 18.06
CA ARG A 108 -15.70 1.23 18.24
C ARG A 108 -15.54 2.57 18.97
N LYS A 109 -16.32 3.58 18.58
CA LYS A 109 -16.31 4.90 19.23
C LYS A 109 -16.85 4.89 20.64
N VAL A 110 -17.92 4.15 20.91
CA VAL A 110 -18.41 3.95 22.29
C VAL A 110 -17.34 3.33 23.17
N LYS A 111 -16.64 2.29 22.69
CA LYS A 111 -15.55 1.66 23.43
C LYS A 111 -14.38 2.63 23.68
N GLU A 112 -14.01 3.44 22.69
CA GLU A 112 -12.98 4.48 22.84
C GLU A 112 -13.42 5.58 23.83
N TYR A 113 -14.72 5.89 23.93
CA TYR A 113 -15.27 6.92 24.81
C TYR A 113 -15.43 6.46 26.27
N GLU A 114 -15.67 5.16 26.51
CA GLU A 114 -15.81 4.57 27.85
C GLU A 114 -14.45 4.17 28.48
N GLN A 115 -13.34 4.34 27.76
CA GLN A 115 -11.97 4.10 28.24
C GLN A 115 -11.36 5.37 28.84
#